data_AF-A0A9E3TLY4-F1
#
_entry.id   AF-A0A9E3TLY4-F1
#
_cell.length_a   1.000
_cell.length_b   1.000
_cell.length_c   1.000
_cell.angle_alpha   90.00
_cell.angle_beta   90.00
_cell.angle_gamma   90.00
#
_symmetry.space_group_name_H-M   'P 1'
#
loop_
_entity.id
_entity.type
_entity.pdbx_description
1 polymer ?
#
loop_
_entity_poly.entity_id
_entity_poly.type
_entity_poly.pdbx_seq_one_letter_code
_entity_poly.pdbx_strand_id
1 'polypeptide(L)'
;MSTSLTATPSESAAYWLRGAVPPEMLARVITQDELRRLRDLREFVREHSQLRDTIKAKVLANAPLEAGTLDLQVTPTTQRSFSYEKLAHLLGEQEADRLKEQIEPTISYRMEVIDL
;
A
#
# COMPACT_ATOMS: atom_id res chain seq x y z
N MET A 1 -1.51 -38.24 3.24
CA MET A 1 -1.05 -38.06 1.85
C MET A 1 -0.80 -36.57 1.66
N SER A 2 0.46 -36.16 1.71
CA SER A 2 0.84 -34.74 1.68
C SER A 2 1.58 -34.44 0.38
N THR A 3 1.00 -33.62 -0.48
CA THR A 3 1.65 -33.10 -1.69
C THR A 3 2.34 -31.78 -1.34
N SER A 4 3.65 -31.83 -1.19
CA SER A 4 4.50 -30.63 -1.15
C SER A 4 4.68 -30.10 -2.57
N LEU A 5 4.08 -28.94 -2.87
CA LEU A 5 4.36 -28.14 -4.06
C LEU A 5 5.69 -27.40 -3.86
N THR A 6 6.79 -28.02 -4.30
CA THR A 6 8.05 -27.31 -4.53
C THR A 6 7.89 -26.42 -5.76
N ALA A 7 7.70 -25.13 -5.54
CA ALA A 7 7.82 -24.12 -6.58
C ALA A 7 9.28 -24.10 -7.09
N THR A 8 9.49 -24.54 -8.32
CA THR A 8 10.77 -24.40 -9.02
C THR A 8 11.05 -22.90 -9.24
N PRO A 9 12.20 -22.38 -8.81
CA PRO A 9 12.58 -21.03 -9.18
C PRO A 9 12.81 -20.99 -10.70
N SER A 10 12.17 -20.03 -11.37
CA SER A 10 12.32 -19.77 -12.81
C SER A 10 13.80 -19.65 -13.18
N GLU A 11 14.25 -20.48 -14.13
CA GLU A 11 15.62 -20.52 -14.65
C GLU A 11 16.13 -19.16 -15.16
N SER A 12 15.22 -18.24 -15.50
CA SER A 12 15.56 -16.90 -15.97
C SER A 12 16.22 -16.01 -14.90
N ALA A 13 15.98 -16.26 -13.60
CA ALA A 13 16.59 -15.48 -12.52
C ALA A 13 18.03 -15.94 -12.21
N ALA A 14 18.38 -17.18 -12.53
CA ALA A 14 19.67 -17.78 -12.20
C ALA A 14 20.80 -17.44 -13.20
N TYR A 15 20.48 -16.84 -14.35
CA TYR A 15 21.44 -16.63 -15.44
C TYR A 15 22.40 -15.44 -15.22
N TRP A 16 22.08 -14.49 -14.34
CA TRP A 16 22.90 -13.28 -14.15
C TRP A 16 24.00 -13.41 -13.09
N LEU A 17 24.03 -14.50 -12.30
CA LEU A 17 24.90 -14.61 -11.12
C LEU A 17 26.23 -15.34 -11.35
N ARG A 18 26.59 -15.72 -12.58
CA ARG A 18 27.81 -16.51 -12.86
C ARG A 18 28.82 -15.89 -13.84
N GLY A 19 28.54 -14.72 -14.39
CA GLY A 19 29.48 -13.98 -15.24
C GLY A 19 29.85 -12.65 -14.60
N ALA A 20 31.12 -12.24 -14.69
CA ALA A 20 31.53 -10.88 -14.33
C ALA A 20 30.67 -9.89 -15.11
N VAL A 21 29.81 -9.14 -14.40
CA VAL A 21 28.94 -8.15 -15.02
C VAL A 21 29.82 -7.03 -15.61
N PRO A 22 29.67 -6.69 -16.90
CA PRO A 22 30.41 -5.58 -17.49
C PRO A 22 30.20 -4.28 -16.69
N PRO A 23 31.21 -3.43 -16.51
CA PRO A 23 31.13 -2.25 -15.65
C PRO A 23 30.01 -1.28 -16.07
N GLU A 24 29.68 -1.17 -17.36
CA GLU A 24 28.55 -0.39 -17.87
C GLU A 24 27.16 -0.94 -17.47
N MET A 25 27.07 -2.22 -17.11
CA MET A 25 25.84 -2.83 -16.62
C MET A 25 25.68 -2.73 -15.11
N LEU A 26 26.75 -2.47 -14.34
CA LEU A 26 26.68 -2.35 -12.88
C LEU A 26 25.73 -1.23 -12.42
N ALA A 27 25.59 -0.15 -13.19
CA ALA A 27 24.60 0.91 -12.95
C ALA A 27 23.14 0.48 -13.19
N ARG A 28 22.92 -0.71 -13.77
CA ARG A 28 21.61 -1.33 -14.04
C ARG A 28 21.40 -2.63 -13.23
N VAL A 29 22.36 -3.02 -12.39
CA VAL A 29 22.22 -4.19 -11.52
C VAL A 29 21.46 -3.78 -10.27
N ILE A 30 20.36 -4.47 -10.00
CA ILE A 30 19.66 -4.38 -8.72
C ILE A 30 20.54 -5.04 -7.67
N THR A 31 20.97 -4.26 -6.68
CA THR A 31 21.87 -4.70 -5.62
C THR A 31 21.11 -5.37 -4.47
N GLN A 32 21.80 -6.22 -3.71
CA GLN A 32 21.24 -6.83 -2.50
C GLN A 32 20.90 -5.78 -1.43
N ASP A 33 21.65 -4.68 -1.38
CA ASP A 33 21.39 -3.57 -0.45
C ASP A 33 20.11 -2.82 -0.83
N GLU A 34 19.85 -2.60 -2.12
CA GLU A 34 18.57 -2.02 -2.58
C GLU A 34 17.39 -2.93 -2.26
N LEU A 35 17.51 -4.24 -2.48
CA LEU A 35 16.46 -5.21 -2.14
C LEU A 35 16.18 -5.24 -0.63
N ARG A 36 17.24 -5.18 0.19
CA ARG A 36 17.12 -5.08 1.65
C ARG A 36 16.40 -3.81 2.06
N ARG A 37 16.84 -2.66 1.54
CA ARG A 37 16.20 -1.36 1.81
C ARG A 37 14.73 -1.35 1.40
N LEU A 38 14.40 -1.95 0.25
CA LEU A 38 13.02 -2.07 -0.20
C LEU A 38 12.16 -2.92 0.76
N ARG A 39 12.71 -4.04 1.24
CA ARG A 39 12.04 -4.88 2.24
C ARG A 39 11.83 -4.13 3.56
N ASP A 40 12.86 -3.47 4.07
CA ASP A 40 12.80 -2.76 5.35
C ASP A 40 11.81 -1.59 5.28
N LEU A 41 11.76 -0.86 4.15
CA LEU A 41 10.73 0.16 3.90
C LEU A 41 9.32 -0.44 3.86
N ARG A 42 9.15 -1.62 3.26
CA ARG A 42 7.85 -2.32 3.24
C ARG A 42 7.41 -2.74 4.64
N GLU A 43 8.34 -3.19 5.48
CA GLU A 43 8.07 -3.51 6.89
C GLU A 43 7.64 -2.26 7.65
N PHE A 44 8.36 -1.15 7.48
CA PHE A 44 7.99 0.14 8.09
C PHE A 44 6.58 0.60 7.66
N VAL A 45 6.24 0.50 6.37
CA VAL A 45 4.89 0.83 5.88
C VAL A 45 3.82 -0.07 6.49
N ARG A 46 4.12 -1.35 6.69
CA ARG A 46 3.20 -2.30 7.33
C ARG A 46 2.96 -1.93 8.79
N GLU A 47 4.02 -1.72 9.56
CA GLU A 47 3.95 -1.33 10.96
C GLU A 47 3.20 -0.01 11.13
N HIS A 48 3.55 0.99 10.33
CA HIS A 48 2.85 2.27 10.29
C HIS A 48 1.35 2.09 10.01
N SER A 49 0.99 1.27 9.02
CA SER A 49 -0.42 1.01 8.68
C SER A 49 -1.17 0.33 9.83
N GLN A 50 -0.56 -0.65 10.49
CA GLN A 50 -1.15 -1.34 11.64
C GLN A 50 -1.36 -0.40 12.83
N LEU A 51 -0.37 0.45 13.13
CA LEU A 51 -0.47 1.44 14.19
C LEU A 51 -1.57 2.46 13.88
N ARG A 52 -1.59 3.01 12.66
CA ARG A 52 -2.61 3.95 12.22
C ARG A 52 -4.01 3.35 12.36
N ASP A 53 -4.22 2.12 11.92
CA ASP A 53 -5.54 1.46 11.99
C ASP A 53 -5.96 1.20 13.45
N THR A 54 -5.00 0.88 14.33
CA THR A 54 -5.25 0.76 15.76
C THR A 54 -5.67 2.09 16.39
N ILE A 55 -4.95 3.18 16.09
CA ILE A 55 -5.29 4.53 16.59
C ILE A 55 -6.67 4.95 16.03
N LYS A 56 -6.92 4.70 14.74
CA LYS A 56 -8.21 4.99 14.10
C LYS A 56 -9.37 4.31 14.83
N ALA A 57 -9.23 3.04 15.17
CA ALA A 57 -10.25 2.30 15.90
C ALA A 57 -10.53 2.93 17.27
N LYS A 58 -9.49 3.38 17.98
CA LYS A 58 -9.62 4.08 19.27
C LYS A 58 -10.34 5.43 19.12
N VAL A 59 -9.99 6.22 18.11
CA VAL A 59 -10.67 7.50 17.81
C VAL A 59 -12.14 7.27 17.52
N LEU A 60 -12.48 6.30 16.69
CA LEU A 60 -13.88 5.99 16.36
C LEU A 60 -14.67 5.49 17.57
N ALA A 61 -13.99 4.94 18.58
CA ALA A 61 -14.56 4.60 19.88
C ALA A 61 -14.59 5.78 20.87
N ASN A 62 -14.28 7.01 20.43
CA ASN A 62 -14.16 8.22 21.23
C ASN A 62 -13.18 8.10 22.41
N ALA A 63 -12.06 7.37 22.22
CA ALA A 63 -11.00 7.32 23.22
C ALA A 63 -10.38 8.72 23.41
N PRO A 64 -10.11 9.15 24.66
CA PRO A 64 -9.45 10.43 24.91
C PRO A 64 -7.99 10.39 24.43
N LEU A 65 -7.51 11.53 23.91
CA LEU A 65 -6.10 11.74 23.60
C LEU A 65 -5.38 12.26 24.86
N GLU A 66 -4.20 11.71 25.14
CA GLU A 66 -3.33 12.19 26.21
C GLU A 66 -2.73 13.56 25.84
N ALA A 67 -2.57 14.45 26.82
CA ALA A 67 -1.94 15.75 26.59
C ALA A 67 -0.43 15.60 26.27
N GLY A 68 0.05 16.33 25.26
CA GLY A 68 1.45 16.27 24.84
C GLY A 68 1.79 17.35 23.81
N THR A 69 2.88 17.15 23.07
CA THR A 69 3.32 18.05 21.97
C THR A 69 2.68 17.71 20.63
N LEU A 70 1.93 16.62 20.55
CA LEU A 70 1.29 16.14 19.34
C LEU A 70 -0.22 16.19 19.52
N ASP A 71 -0.92 16.57 18.46
CA ASP A 71 -2.37 16.47 18.34
C ASP A 71 -2.75 15.59 17.14
N LEU A 72 -4.00 15.14 17.12
CA LEU A 72 -4.54 14.24 16.11
C LEU A 72 -5.78 14.85 15.47
N GLN A 73 -5.63 15.32 14.24
CA GLN A 73 -6.75 15.79 13.44
C GLN A 73 -7.38 14.63 12.68
N VAL A 74 -8.71 14.47 12.81
CA VAL A 74 -9.48 13.45 12.10
C VAL A 74 -10.57 14.10 11.29
N THR A 75 -10.45 13.99 9.96
CA THR A 75 -11.37 14.61 9.01
C THR A 75 -12.18 13.51 8.31
N PRO A 76 -13.53 13.51 8.43
CA PRO A 76 -14.36 12.62 7.64
C PRO A 76 -14.31 13.04 6.18
N THR A 77 -14.11 12.08 5.30
CA THR A 77 -14.06 12.25 3.84
C THR A 77 -15.02 11.29 3.19
N THR A 78 -15.89 11.83 2.33
CA THR A 78 -16.86 11.03 1.59
C THR A 78 -16.23 10.53 0.29
N GLN A 79 -16.09 9.22 0.14
CA GLN A 79 -15.49 8.60 -1.05
C GLN A 79 -16.28 7.38 -1.50
N ARG A 80 -16.28 7.09 -2.81
CA ARG A 80 -16.86 5.87 -3.35
C ARG A 80 -15.74 4.83 -3.54
N SER A 81 -16.00 3.58 -3.16
CA SER A 81 -15.00 2.50 -3.16
C SER A 81 -14.77 1.90 -4.54
N PHE A 82 -14.51 2.71 -5.56
CA PHE A 82 -14.14 2.21 -6.89
C PHE A 82 -13.24 3.20 -7.63
N SER A 83 -12.42 2.67 -8.54
CA SER A 83 -11.66 3.48 -9.49
C SER A 83 -12.52 3.74 -10.72
N TYR A 84 -12.95 5.00 -10.90
CA TYR A 84 -13.73 5.41 -12.06
C TYR A 84 -12.98 5.11 -13.36
N GLU A 85 -11.68 5.44 -13.41
CA GLU A 85 -10.84 5.21 -14.59
C GLU A 85 -10.83 3.74 -15.01
N LYS A 86 -10.68 2.82 -14.04
CA LYS A 86 -10.71 1.38 -14.32
C LYS A 86 -12.08 0.91 -14.78
N LEU A 87 -13.18 1.47 -14.24
CA LEU A 87 -14.54 1.15 -14.68
C LEU A 87 -14.81 1.69 -16.10
N ALA A 88 -14.44 2.94 -16.37
CA ALA A 88 -14.61 3.56 -17.68
C ALA A 88 -13.82 2.82 -18.76
N HIS A 89 -12.61 2.37 -18.44
CA HIS A 89 -11.81 1.56 -19.36
C HIS A 89 -12.44 0.20 -19.68
N LEU A 90 -13.12 -0.44 -18.73
CA LEU A 90 -13.70 -1.78 -18.91
C LEU A 90 -15.12 -1.76 -19.50
N LEU A 91 -15.93 -0.77 -19.15
CA LEU A 91 -17.37 -0.74 -19.42
C LEU A 91 -17.78 0.41 -20.36
N GLY A 92 -16.86 1.34 -20.64
CA GLY A 92 -17.16 2.62 -21.28
C GLY A 92 -17.62 3.67 -20.25
N GLU A 93 -17.43 4.94 -20.61
CA GLU A 93 -17.71 6.10 -19.74
C GLU A 93 -19.19 6.16 -19.30
N GLN A 94 -20.12 5.90 -20.22
CA GLN A 94 -21.56 5.94 -19.94
C GLN A 94 -21.99 4.97 -18.84
N GLU A 95 -21.52 3.72 -18.91
CA GLU A 95 -21.88 2.70 -17.92
C GLU A 95 -21.15 2.93 -16.59
N ALA A 96 -19.92 3.47 -16.63
CA ALA A 96 -19.18 3.87 -15.44
C ALA A 96 -19.86 5.02 -14.69
N ASP A 97 -20.42 6.01 -15.40
CA ASP A 97 -21.21 7.09 -14.81
C ASP A 97 -22.49 6.56 -14.16
N ARG A 98 -23.21 5.66 -14.84
CA ARG A 98 -24.41 5.02 -14.27
C ARG A 98 -24.09 4.27 -12.97
N LEU A 99 -23.00 3.51 -12.94
CA LEU A 99 -22.57 2.78 -11.73
C LEU A 99 -22.11 3.73 -10.62
N LYS A 100 -21.45 4.84 -10.97
CA LYS A 100 -21.03 5.87 -10.01
C LYS A 100 -22.21 6.47 -9.25
N GLU A 101 -23.34 6.67 -9.92
CA GLU A 101 -24.56 7.18 -9.30
C GLU A 101 -25.23 6.16 -8.38
N GLN A 102 -25.12 4.86 -8.70
CA GLN A 102 -25.73 3.78 -7.93
C GLN A 102 -24.93 3.39 -6.67
N ILE A 103 -23.63 3.65 -6.65
CA ILE A 103 -22.78 3.31 -5.51
C ILE A 103 -22.87 4.43 -4.47
N GLU A 104 -23.42 4.08 -3.31
CA GLU A 104 -23.46 4.97 -2.17
C GLU A 104 -22.04 5.39 -1.74
N PRO A 105 -21.80 6.68 -1.50
CA PRO A 105 -20.55 7.12 -0.92
C PRO A 105 -20.35 6.51 0.47
N THR A 106 -19.15 6.02 0.73
CA THR A 106 -18.74 5.56 2.05
C THR A 106 -18.01 6.69 2.79
N ILE A 107 -18.28 6.83 4.09
CA ILE A 107 -17.50 7.71 4.94
C ILE A 107 -16.16 7.04 5.23
N SER A 108 -15.10 7.73 4.87
CA SER A 108 -13.74 7.42 5.26
C SER A 108 -13.23 8.47 6.23
N TYR A 109 -12.14 8.17 6.91
CA TYR A 109 -11.51 9.10 7.84
C TYR A 109 -10.05 9.23 7.47
N ARG A 110 -9.65 10.45 7.19
CA ARG A 110 -8.25 10.87 7.06
C ARG A 110 -7.76 11.30 8.44
N MET A 111 -6.56 10.84 8.81
CA MET A 111 -5.94 11.15 10.09
C MET A 111 -4.60 11.82 9.84
N GLU A 112 -4.36 12.92 10.54
CA GLU A 112 -3.12 13.68 10.47
C GLU A 112 -2.61 13.95 11.89
N VAL A 113 -1.34 13.63 12.12
CA VAL A 113 -0.63 13.98 13.36
C VAL A 113 0.00 15.34 13.12
N ILE A 114 -0.26 16.29 14.01
CA ILE A 114 0.24 17.66 13.93
C ILE A 114 1.00 18.02 15.20
N ASP A 115 2.00 18.89 15.08
CA ASP A 115 2.70 19.47 16.24
C ASP A 115 1.88 20.64 16.82
N LEU A 116 1.82 20.72 18.16
CA LEU A 116 1.12 21.78 18.92
C LEU A 116 1.98 23.02 19.19
#